data_AF-A0A7V6HHV2-F1
#
_entry.id   AF-A0A7V6HHV2-F1
#
_cell.length_a   1.000
_cell.length_b   1.000
_cell.length_c   1.000
_cell.angle_alpha   90.00
_cell.angle_beta   90.00
_cell.angle_gamma   90.00
#
_symmetry.space_group_name_H-M   'P 1'
#
loop_
_entity.id
_entity.type
_entity.pdbx_description
1 polymer ?
#
loop_
_entity_poly.entity_id
_entity_poly.type
_entity_poly.pdbx_seq_one_letter_code
_entity_poly.pdbx_strand_id
1 'polypeptide(L)'
;DLADATMLRVRATTNAAIGTLSGTPSSVVALTGTAPALTINQTDNATFAGSFTGGTDARVTKTGSGTLGLSGPLSSLAGRVALQSGTIETHSAALAAAADLAAAGTLRVAAPVANGLSGFFYDVTPVTNAFRTLAEMESHFASLTPAYAALSGANNETFDFGMGTPYAIAGPYASDGSRAFNFETVWRGTITVPDSGTYVFGVQCDDGVLLAIDGQQVLARNYYVNTWIDGAITLDAGRHDIVIGYFQMSGGGGIRMRVRRPNQTTPIALPNAWLTPYSQVGALAGGGTVTLPTANAPLCAHVKAGGAQFGGTLSGVSGTWFAKSGNGLQGLAGGGVNGFAGDVDVQAGILAFDTDELVDNVARLSVRAGATLALAGTETIGALAGEGTLAIGGHVYVVPFEGDADCGISTDKTYTHLLDFPANGNPATVNGVTFIAAGMSDSAGNYAWSTVNPPTGTWNDPPNDSTRTGIDRLLWDFIYGVDEFTTTLAGLTPGKAYECRLYFRNFDNNPRRTTFTFTAGAHQVGELFYNPDSGVKGSRSWMGCRYTADASGSLAIRVV
;
A
#
# COMPACT_ATOMS: atom_id res chain seq x y z
N ASP A 1 23.60 -0.04 20.98
CA ASP A 1 24.31 -0.43 19.75
C ASP A 1 24.21 -1.93 19.53
N LEU A 2 23.76 -2.36 18.35
CA LEU A 2 23.72 -3.76 17.94
C LEU A 2 24.85 -4.05 16.95
N ALA A 3 25.71 -5.00 17.30
CA ALA A 3 26.82 -5.42 16.45
C ALA A 3 26.35 -6.33 15.30
N ASP A 4 27.28 -6.66 14.41
CA ASP A 4 27.01 -7.53 13.28
C ASP A 4 26.54 -8.93 13.72
N ALA A 5 25.55 -9.45 12.99
CA ALA A 5 24.86 -10.70 13.22
C ALA A 5 24.22 -10.84 14.62
N THR A 6 23.97 -9.72 15.31
CA THR A 6 23.31 -9.74 16.62
C THR A 6 21.80 -9.50 16.51
N MET A 7 21.07 -10.04 17.47
CA MET A 7 19.61 -9.91 17.53
C MET A 7 19.16 -9.46 18.92
N LEU A 8 18.41 -8.37 18.97
CA LEU A 8 17.62 -7.97 20.13
C LEU A 8 16.22 -8.57 20.01
N ARG A 9 15.87 -9.51 20.90
CA ARG A 9 14.52 -10.11 20.94
C ARG A 9 13.64 -9.39 21.96
N VAL A 10 12.51 -8.86 21.48
CA VAL A 10 11.48 -8.23 22.32
C VAL A 10 10.29 -9.18 22.41
N ARG A 11 9.93 -9.58 23.63
CA ARG A 11 8.80 -10.48 23.93
C ARG A 11 7.76 -9.90 24.87
N ALA A 12 8.04 -8.73 25.44
CA ALA A 12 7.19 -8.13 26.46
C ALA A 12 5.92 -7.54 25.83
N THR A 13 4.78 -7.84 26.44
CA THR A 13 3.50 -7.15 26.21
C THR A 13 3.43 -5.84 27.00
N THR A 14 4.10 -5.79 28.16
CA THR A 14 4.38 -4.58 28.92
C THR A 14 5.60 -3.87 28.33
N ASN A 15 5.39 -3.18 27.21
CA ASN A 15 6.28 -2.22 26.54
C ASN A 15 7.73 -2.15 27.09
N ALA A 16 8.66 -2.90 26.50
CA ALA A 16 10.08 -2.78 26.82
C ALA A 16 10.62 -1.42 26.33
N ALA A 17 11.58 -0.82 27.02
CA ALA A 17 12.15 0.46 26.62
C ALA A 17 13.69 0.40 26.49
N ILE A 18 14.22 1.00 25.43
CA ILE A 18 15.65 1.23 25.22
C ILE A 18 15.92 2.71 24.98
N GLY A 19 17.16 3.14 25.18
CA GLY A 19 17.62 4.49 24.82
C GLY A 19 17.91 4.61 23.32
N THR A 20 19.03 5.24 22.99
CA THR A 20 19.53 5.38 21.61
C THR A 20 19.77 4.00 20.97
N LEU A 21 19.12 3.76 19.83
CA LEU A 21 19.33 2.59 18.97
C LEU A 21 20.29 2.95 17.83
N SER A 22 21.29 2.10 17.63
CA SER A 22 22.17 2.09 16.47
C SER A 22 22.55 0.64 16.15
N GLY A 23 23.02 0.36 14.93
CA GLY A 23 23.47 -0.99 14.58
C GLY A 23 23.83 -1.20 13.12
N THR A 24 24.45 -2.34 12.82
CA THR A 24 24.99 -2.70 11.50
C THR A 24 23.97 -3.41 10.61
N PRO A 25 24.21 -3.57 9.29
CA PRO A 25 23.24 -4.10 8.32
C PRO A 25 22.63 -5.47 8.62
N SER A 26 23.36 -6.36 9.30
CA SER A 26 22.86 -7.70 9.63
C SER A 26 22.26 -7.83 11.03
N SER A 27 22.21 -6.72 11.78
CA SER A 27 21.58 -6.70 13.11
C SER A 27 20.05 -6.69 13.01
N VAL A 28 19.37 -7.32 13.98
CA VAL A 28 17.90 -7.50 13.96
C VAL A 28 17.28 -7.11 15.29
N VAL A 29 16.23 -6.29 15.25
CA VAL A 29 15.28 -6.12 16.36
C VAL A 29 14.04 -6.95 16.05
N ALA A 30 13.89 -8.07 16.76
CA ALA A 30 12.83 -9.04 16.54
C ALA A 30 11.73 -8.94 17.61
N LEU A 31 10.55 -8.49 17.22
CA LEU A 31 9.35 -8.46 18.04
C LEU A 31 8.60 -9.78 17.89
N THR A 32 8.57 -10.59 18.95
CA THR A 32 8.04 -11.97 18.91
C THR A 32 7.08 -12.23 20.06
N GLY A 33 6.01 -12.98 19.82
CA GLY A 33 4.96 -13.26 20.81
C GLY A 33 3.65 -12.58 20.44
N THR A 34 2.72 -12.49 21.41
CA THR A 34 1.41 -11.85 21.24
C THR A 34 1.51 -10.38 21.62
N ALA A 35 1.17 -9.47 20.71
CA ALA A 35 1.23 -8.02 20.87
C ALA A 35 2.53 -7.48 21.51
N PRO A 36 3.73 -7.86 21.00
CA PRO A 36 5.00 -7.38 21.55
C PRO A 36 5.18 -5.87 21.31
N ALA A 37 5.67 -5.15 22.32
CA ALA A 37 5.87 -3.70 22.25
C ALA A 37 7.28 -3.26 22.67
N LEU A 38 7.91 -2.40 21.86
CA LEU A 38 9.20 -1.76 22.13
C LEU A 38 9.08 -0.24 22.04
N THR A 39 9.59 0.48 23.02
CA THR A 39 9.83 1.92 22.98
C THR A 39 11.31 2.23 22.83
N ILE A 40 11.65 3.09 21.87
CA ILE A 40 13.01 3.57 21.59
C ILE A 40 13.02 5.06 21.95
N ASN A 41 13.58 5.40 23.11
CA ASN A 41 13.76 6.78 23.55
C ASN A 41 15.06 7.34 22.98
N GLN A 42 15.00 7.69 21.69
CA GLN A 42 16.12 8.19 20.92
C GLN A 42 16.37 9.67 21.25
N THR A 43 17.31 9.94 22.14
CA THR A 43 17.67 11.32 22.54
C THR A 43 18.76 11.90 21.63
N ASP A 44 19.72 11.07 21.24
CA ASP A 44 20.80 11.43 20.30
C ASP A 44 20.52 10.95 18.88
N ASN A 45 21.14 11.58 17.89
CA ASN A 45 21.06 11.12 16.51
C ASN A 45 21.91 9.85 16.30
N ALA A 46 21.32 8.80 15.75
CA ALA A 46 22.06 7.59 15.37
C ALA A 46 21.40 6.85 14.20
N THR A 47 22.19 6.05 13.49
CA THR A 47 21.72 5.22 12.37
C THR A 47 21.64 3.75 12.79
N PHE A 48 20.51 3.14 12.49
CA PHE A 48 20.28 1.71 12.55
C PHE A 48 20.19 1.16 11.12
N ALA A 49 21.26 0.50 10.67
CA ALA A 49 21.30 -0.14 9.36
C ALA A 49 20.66 -1.54 9.36
N GLY A 50 20.30 -2.06 10.54
CA GLY A 50 19.65 -3.35 10.69
C GLY A 50 18.17 -3.35 10.28
N SER A 51 17.44 -4.35 10.77
CA SER A 51 16.03 -4.55 10.44
C SER A 51 15.13 -4.70 11.68
N PHE A 52 13.88 -4.28 11.54
CA PHE A 52 12.80 -4.63 12.47
C PHE A 52 11.95 -5.76 11.87
N THR A 53 11.63 -6.76 12.70
CA THR A 53 10.72 -7.86 12.33
C THR A 53 9.62 -8.04 13.39
N GLY A 54 8.44 -8.48 12.96
CA GLY A 54 7.30 -8.73 13.86
C GLY A 54 5.97 -8.87 13.12
N GLY A 55 4.97 -9.44 13.81
CA GLY A 55 3.62 -9.63 13.27
C GLY A 55 2.80 -8.33 13.21
N THR A 56 1.55 -8.45 12.75
CA THR A 56 0.61 -7.32 12.61
C THR A 56 0.17 -6.69 13.93
N ASP A 57 0.33 -7.40 15.04
CA ASP A 57 0.06 -6.96 16.41
C ASP A 57 1.29 -6.34 17.12
N ALA A 58 2.46 -6.37 16.48
CA ALA A 58 3.69 -5.83 17.04
C ALA A 58 3.75 -4.29 16.94
N ARG A 59 4.34 -3.65 17.95
CA ARG A 59 4.47 -2.19 18.02
C ARG A 59 5.88 -1.73 18.36
N VAL A 60 6.43 -0.86 17.53
CA VAL A 60 7.62 -0.05 17.88
C VAL A 60 7.16 1.38 18.10
N THR A 61 7.62 2.02 19.17
CA THR A 61 7.30 3.41 19.49
C THR A 61 8.60 4.20 19.57
N LYS A 62 8.74 5.20 18.71
CA LYS A 62 9.85 6.16 18.73
C LYS A 62 9.46 7.37 19.58
N THR A 63 10.25 7.63 20.61
CA THR A 63 10.21 8.85 21.43
C THR A 63 11.58 9.52 21.44
N GLY A 64 11.71 10.64 22.16
CA GLY A 64 12.94 11.41 22.28
C GLY A 64 13.16 12.33 21.08
N SER A 65 13.89 13.43 21.31
CA SER A 65 14.09 14.51 20.34
C SER A 65 15.02 14.16 19.18
N GLY A 66 15.84 13.11 19.32
CA GLY A 66 16.84 12.74 18.33
C GLY A 66 16.27 12.05 17.09
N THR A 67 17.12 11.97 16.07
CA THR A 67 16.87 11.25 14.82
C THR A 67 17.28 9.78 14.94
N LEU A 68 16.36 8.87 14.64
CA LEU A 68 16.66 7.47 14.33
C LEU A 68 16.74 7.32 12.81
N GLY A 69 17.95 7.27 12.28
CA GLY A 69 18.22 7.00 10.87
C GLY A 69 18.04 5.52 10.54
N LEU A 70 17.33 5.20 9.46
CA LEU A 70 17.11 3.86 8.94
C LEU A 70 17.74 3.76 7.55
N SER A 71 18.74 2.90 7.42
CA SER A 71 19.45 2.66 6.16
C SER A 71 19.49 1.17 5.77
N GLY A 72 18.84 0.31 6.55
CA GLY A 72 18.68 -1.11 6.23
C GLY A 72 17.70 -1.29 5.07
N PRO A 73 17.91 -2.29 4.19
CA PRO A 73 17.15 -2.41 2.96
C PRO A 73 15.71 -2.91 3.19
N LEU A 74 15.45 -3.71 4.23
CA LEU A 74 14.11 -4.18 4.60
C LEU A 74 13.93 -4.34 6.11
N SER A 75 12.89 -3.71 6.64
CA SER A 75 12.26 -4.01 7.91
C SER A 75 10.87 -4.61 7.66
N SER A 76 10.75 -5.93 7.83
CA SER A 76 9.53 -6.71 7.55
C SER A 76 8.49 -6.69 8.67
N LEU A 77 8.68 -5.84 9.69
CA LEU A 77 7.68 -5.59 10.72
C LEU A 77 6.33 -5.24 10.08
N ALA A 78 5.34 -6.12 10.19
CA ALA A 78 4.01 -5.94 9.60
C ALA A 78 3.10 -5.03 10.44
N GLY A 79 3.43 -4.88 11.74
CA GLY A 79 2.67 -4.09 12.68
C GLY A 79 2.85 -2.58 12.52
N ARG A 80 3.09 -1.88 13.63
CA ARG A 80 3.08 -0.40 13.64
C ARG A 80 4.37 0.21 14.18
N VAL A 81 4.76 1.34 13.60
CA VAL A 81 5.74 2.25 14.15
C VAL A 81 5.04 3.55 14.55
N ALA A 82 4.94 3.80 15.84
CA ALA A 82 4.37 5.02 16.37
C ALA A 82 5.48 6.06 16.62
N LEU A 83 5.44 7.19 15.92
CA LEU A 83 6.38 8.30 16.07
C LEU A 83 5.74 9.32 17.02
N GLN A 84 6.05 9.21 18.31
CA GLN A 84 5.53 10.10 19.34
C GLN A 84 6.29 11.44 19.39
N SER A 85 7.60 11.41 19.16
CA SER A 85 8.45 12.61 19.09
C SER A 85 9.76 12.39 18.34
N GLY A 86 10.37 13.50 17.90
CA GLY A 86 11.63 13.52 17.17
C GLY A 86 11.46 13.01 15.75
N THR A 87 12.54 12.45 15.18
CA THR A 87 12.57 12.09 13.76
C THR A 87 12.90 10.61 13.55
N ILE A 88 12.18 9.96 12.63
CA ILE A 88 12.70 8.80 11.90
C ILE A 88 13.13 9.30 10.53
N GLU A 89 14.38 9.05 10.15
CA GLU A 89 14.93 9.43 8.85
C GLU A 89 15.18 8.17 8.02
N THR A 90 14.68 8.11 6.79
CA THR A 90 14.87 6.96 5.89
C THR A 90 15.87 7.28 4.79
N HIS A 91 16.75 6.33 4.46
CA HIS A 91 17.69 6.40 3.34
C HIS A 91 17.45 5.22 2.38
N SER A 92 16.40 5.29 1.56
CA SER A 92 15.93 4.18 0.72
C SER A 92 15.64 2.90 1.50
N ALA A 93 15.28 3.04 2.78
CA ALA A 93 14.87 1.93 3.61
C ALA A 93 13.42 1.54 3.29
N ALA A 94 13.14 0.24 3.28
CA ALA A 94 11.77 -0.28 3.19
C ALA A 94 11.27 -0.71 4.57
N LEU A 95 10.24 -0.03 5.06
CA LEU A 95 9.53 -0.36 6.28
C LEU A 95 8.13 -0.87 5.91
N ALA A 96 7.83 -2.14 6.20
CA ALA A 96 6.50 -2.70 5.94
C ALA A 96 5.43 -2.13 6.88
N ALA A 97 5.83 -1.70 8.07
CA ALA A 97 4.94 -1.25 9.13
C ALA A 97 4.18 0.02 8.74
N ALA A 98 2.93 0.11 9.17
CA ALA A 98 2.21 1.37 9.18
C ALA A 98 2.90 2.36 10.14
N ALA A 99 2.92 3.64 9.78
CA ALA A 99 3.51 4.70 10.57
C ALA A 99 2.43 5.63 11.13
N ASP A 100 2.32 5.66 12.46
CA ASP A 100 1.40 6.54 13.18
C ASP A 100 2.18 7.73 13.73
N LEU A 101 2.02 8.91 13.13
CA LEU A 101 2.76 10.12 13.48
C LEU A 101 1.93 10.99 14.44
N ALA A 102 2.38 11.09 15.69
CA ALA A 102 1.86 12.09 16.61
C ALA A 102 2.28 13.51 16.16
N ALA A 103 1.64 14.55 16.68
CA ALA A 103 1.90 15.94 16.30
C ALA A 103 3.38 16.36 16.38
N ALA A 104 4.14 15.82 17.33
CA ALA A 104 5.57 16.10 17.51
C ALA A 104 6.51 15.11 16.78
N GLY A 105 5.96 14.14 16.05
CA GLY A 105 6.70 13.13 15.30
C GLY A 105 6.95 13.55 13.85
N THR A 106 8.16 13.29 13.35
CA THR A 106 8.56 13.56 11.96
C THR A 106 9.06 12.30 11.27
N LEU A 107 8.53 11.98 10.10
CA LEU A 107 9.14 11.08 9.12
C LEU A 107 9.87 11.93 8.08
N ARG A 108 11.21 11.81 8.02
CA ARG A 108 12.05 12.52 7.05
C ARG A 108 12.61 11.54 6.02
N VAL A 109 12.61 11.94 4.76
CA VAL A 109 13.19 11.15 3.66
C VAL A 109 14.48 11.81 3.21
N ALA A 110 15.59 11.15 3.45
CA ALA A 110 16.91 11.62 3.04
C ALA A 110 17.28 11.06 1.66
N ALA A 111 18.35 11.62 1.07
CA ALA A 111 18.92 11.10 -0.17
C ALA A 111 19.18 9.59 -0.08
N PRO A 112 18.98 8.86 -1.20
CA PRO A 112 19.29 7.44 -1.26
C PRO A 112 20.78 7.19 -0.96
N VAL A 113 21.08 6.07 -0.29
CA VAL A 113 22.49 5.68 -0.02
C VAL A 113 23.25 5.29 -1.28
N ALA A 114 22.53 4.88 -2.33
CA ALA A 114 23.05 4.57 -3.66
C ALA A 114 21.94 4.72 -4.70
N ASN A 115 22.32 5.03 -5.95
CA ASN A 115 21.39 4.95 -7.07
C ASN A 115 21.01 3.49 -7.37
N GLY A 116 19.93 3.25 -8.09
CA GLY A 116 19.41 1.92 -8.38
C GLY A 116 17.90 1.81 -8.17
N LEU A 117 17.41 0.59 -8.07
CA LEU A 117 16.02 0.26 -7.74
C LEU A 117 15.96 -0.54 -6.44
N SER A 118 14.88 -0.37 -5.69
CA SER A 118 14.58 -1.19 -4.52
C SER A 118 14.13 -2.58 -4.98
N GLY A 119 15.01 -3.58 -4.83
CA GLY A 119 14.72 -4.98 -5.14
C GLY A 119 14.13 -5.70 -3.95
N PHE A 120 12.97 -6.33 -4.12
CA PHE A 120 12.30 -7.16 -3.12
C PHE A 120 12.38 -8.61 -3.55
N PHE A 121 12.81 -9.51 -2.66
CA PHE A 121 13.09 -10.91 -2.97
C PHE A 121 12.18 -11.85 -2.19
N TYR A 122 11.73 -12.91 -2.86
CA TYR A 122 10.73 -13.84 -2.36
C TYR A 122 11.30 -15.26 -2.45
N ASP A 123 11.36 -15.95 -1.31
CA ASP A 123 11.82 -17.34 -1.18
C ASP A 123 10.64 -18.28 -1.49
N VAL A 124 10.32 -18.44 -2.77
CA VAL A 124 9.13 -19.13 -3.26
C VAL A 124 9.44 -19.92 -4.54
N THR A 125 8.78 -21.06 -4.71
CA THR A 125 8.77 -21.75 -6.02
C THR A 125 8.13 -20.84 -7.07
N PRO A 126 8.84 -20.49 -8.16
CA PRO A 126 8.32 -19.52 -9.10
C PRO A 126 6.99 -19.91 -9.75
N VAL A 127 6.06 -18.97 -9.81
CA VAL A 127 4.81 -19.09 -10.58
C VAL A 127 5.04 -18.41 -11.93
N THR A 128 5.67 -19.13 -12.87
CA THR A 128 6.14 -18.53 -14.14
C THR A 128 5.04 -17.79 -14.91
N ASN A 129 3.80 -18.27 -14.88
CA ASN A 129 2.69 -17.63 -15.57
C ASN A 129 2.34 -16.24 -15.01
N ALA A 130 2.71 -15.94 -13.76
CA ALA A 130 2.55 -14.60 -13.20
C ALA A 130 3.36 -13.54 -13.98
N PHE A 131 4.40 -13.93 -14.71
CA PHE A 131 5.28 -13.03 -15.48
C PHE A 131 4.85 -12.87 -16.95
N ARG A 132 3.63 -13.27 -17.33
CA ARG A 132 3.11 -13.08 -18.70
C ARG A 132 2.62 -11.66 -18.93
N THR A 133 1.87 -11.13 -17.96
CA THR A 133 1.34 -9.77 -17.99
C THR A 133 1.71 -9.00 -16.71
N LEU A 134 1.84 -7.67 -16.81
CA LEU A 134 2.07 -6.81 -15.65
C LEU A 134 0.98 -6.99 -14.59
N ALA A 135 -0.28 -7.10 -15.00
CA ALA A 135 -1.42 -7.27 -14.10
C ALA A 135 -1.35 -8.59 -13.31
N GLU A 136 -0.98 -9.70 -13.96
CA GLU A 136 -0.77 -10.99 -13.29
C GLU A 136 0.40 -10.92 -12.31
N MET A 137 1.50 -10.24 -12.70
CA MET A 137 2.69 -10.11 -11.87
C MET A 137 2.43 -9.28 -10.61
N GLU A 138 1.76 -8.13 -10.75
CA GLU A 138 1.43 -7.27 -9.61
C GLU A 138 0.43 -7.96 -8.68
N SER A 139 -0.57 -8.67 -9.22
CA SER A 139 -1.51 -9.48 -8.43
C SER A 139 -0.78 -10.56 -7.62
N HIS A 140 0.18 -11.24 -8.24
CA HIS A 140 0.99 -12.27 -7.60
C HIS A 140 1.83 -11.69 -6.44
N PHE A 141 2.62 -10.64 -6.69
CA PHE A 141 3.45 -10.04 -5.65
C PHE A 141 2.66 -9.36 -4.53
N ALA A 142 1.44 -8.88 -4.80
CA ALA A 142 0.56 -8.32 -3.77
C ALA A 142 0.15 -9.36 -2.71
N SER A 143 0.17 -10.66 -3.06
CA SER A 143 -0.14 -11.75 -2.14
C SER A 143 1.05 -12.19 -1.28
N LEU A 144 2.26 -11.77 -1.64
CA LEU A 144 3.50 -12.24 -1.03
C LEU A 144 4.11 -11.20 -0.07
N THR A 145 4.93 -11.68 0.86
CA THR A 145 5.76 -10.83 1.73
C THR A 145 7.23 -11.05 1.37
N PRO A 146 8.01 -9.99 1.09
CA PRO A 146 9.41 -10.14 0.75
C PRO A 146 10.22 -10.68 1.93
N ALA A 147 11.11 -11.62 1.64
CA ALA A 147 12.02 -12.23 2.61
C ALA A 147 13.34 -11.45 2.75
N TYR A 148 13.66 -10.61 1.76
CA TYR A 148 14.88 -9.80 1.71
C TYR A 148 14.67 -8.60 0.77
N ALA A 149 15.49 -7.56 0.94
CA ALA A 149 15.59 -6.49 -0.04
C ALA A 149 17.04 -6.04 -0.23
N ALA A 150 17.33 -5.48 -1.39
CA ALA A 150 18.61 -4.86 -1.71
C ALA A 150 18.44 -3.84 -2.83
N LEU A 151 19.34 -2.85 -2.89
CA LEU A 151 19.38 -1.89 -3.99
C LEU A 151 20.13 -2.49 -5.20
N SER A 152 19.61 -2.29 -6.41
CA SER A 152 20.28 -2.79 -7.62
C SER A 152 21.66 -2.15 -7.85
N GLY A 153 21.88 -0.94 -7.37
CA GLY A 153 23.17 -0.24 -7.45
C GLY A 153 24.03 -0.35 -6.20
N ALA A 154 23.72 -1.28 -5.29
CA ALA A 154 24.55 -1.48 -4.09
C ALA A 154 25.99 -1.90 -4.44
N ASN A 155 26.18 -2.68 -5.51
CA ASN A 155 27.46 -3.32 -5.83
C ASN A 155 27.94 -3.07 -7.28
N ASN A 156 27.16 -2.38 -8.12
CA ASN A 156 27.48 -2.18 -9.53
C ASN A 156 26.92 -0.84 -10.05
N GLU A 157 27.65 -0.19 -10.96
CA GLU A 157 27.23 1.05 -11.61
C GLU A 157 26.16 0.81 -12.70
N THR A 158 26.02 -0.44 -13.16
CA THR A 158 25.01 -0.86 -14.14
C THR A 158 24.06 -1.90 -13.57
N PHE A 159 22.85 -1.98 -14.13
CA PHE A 159 21.90 -3.05 -13.85
C PHE A 159 22.36 -4.35 -14.56
N ASP A 160 23.41 -4.94 -14.03
CA ASP A 160 24.02 -6.18 -14.51
C ASP A 160 24.44 -7.01 -13.30
N PHE A 161 23.81 -8.17 -13.15
CA PHE A 161 24.07 -9.13 -12.08
C PHE A 161 24.76 -10.40 -12.60
N GLY A 162 25.31 -10.36 -13.82
CA GLY A 162 25.91 -11.51 -14.48
C GLY A 162 24.88 -12.45 -15.11
N MET A 163 25.37 -13.55 -15.68
CA MET A 163 24.60 -14.58 -16.38
C MET A 163 25.27 -15.95 -16.19
N GLY A 164 24.48 -17.01 -16.06
CA GLY A 164 24.97 -18.38 -15.89
C GLY A 164 25.49 -18.62 -14.49
N THR A 165 26.68 -19.22 -14.34
CA THR A 165 27.36 -19.36 -13.05
C THR A 165 28.80 -18.85 -13.20
N PRO A 166 29.23 -17.82 -12.44
CA PRO A 166 28.51 -17.16 -11.35
C PRO A 166 27.54 -16.06 -11.82
N TYR A 167 26.49 -15.85 -11.03
CA TYR A 167 25.65 -14.65 -11.04
C TYR A 167 25.59 -14.07 -9.62
N ALA A 168 25.39 -12.76 -9.50
CA ALA A 168 25.56 -12.01 -8.26
C ALA A 168 24.41 -11.02 -8.03
N ILE A 169 23.17 -11.54 -7.93
CA ILE A 169 21.98 -10.70 -7.77
C ILE A 169 22.01 -9.94 -6.43
N ALA A 170 21.82 -10.62 -5.28
CA ALA A 170 21.96 -10.00 -3.97
C ALA A 170 21.92 -11.03 -2.83
N GLY A 171 22.75 -10.83 -1.81
CA GLY A 171 22.67 -11.56 -0.54
C GLY A 171 22.59 -13.09 -0.71
N PRO A 172 21.62 -13.78 -0.08
CA PRO A 172 21.51 -15.24 -0.18
C PRO A 172 21.05 -15.71 -1.57
N TYR A 173 20.65 -14.80 -2.47
CA TYR A 173 20.19 -15.07 -3.84
C TYR A 173 21.30 -14.87 -4.89
N ALA A 174 22.56 -14.94 -4.49
CA ALA A 174 23.69 -15.07 -5.42
C ALA A 174 23.93 -16.55 -5.75
N SER A 175 24.71 -16.84 -6.81
CA SER A 175 25.00 -18.22 -7.24
C SER A 175 25.70 -19.11 -6.20
N ASP A 176 26.39 -18.51 -5.23
CA ASP A 176 27.03 -19.16 -4.08
C ASP A 176 26.23 -18.99 -2.78
N GLY A 177 25.05 -18.36 -2.85
CA GLY A 177 24.17 -18.08 -1.73
C GLY A 177 23.33 -19.28 -1.30
N SER A 178 22.80 -19.22 -0.07
CA SER A 178 21.96 -20.28 0.50
C SER A 178 20.58 -20.41 -0.14
N ARG A 179 20.17 -19.45 -0.98
CA ARG A 179 18.88 -19.36 -1.69
C ARG A 179 19.09 -19.07 -3.18
N ALA A 180 20.08 -19.72 -3.80
CA ALA A 180 20.44 -19.54 -5.21
C ALA A 180 19.39 -20.08 -6.22
N PHE A 181 18.33 -20.75 -5.76
CA PHE A 181 17.32 -21.39 -6.60
C PHE A 181 15.93 -21.14 -6.04
N ASN A 182 14.91 -21.28 -6.89
CA ASN A 182 13.51 -21.12 -6.54
C ASN A 182 13.25 -19.82 -5.78
N PHE A 183 13.49 -18.70 -6.46
CA PHE A 183 13.16 -17.39 -5.93
C PHE A 183 12.61 -16.49 -7.03
N GLU A 184 11.90 -15.46 -6.58
CA GLU A 184 11.42 -14.38 -7.43
C GLU A 184 11.91 -13.05 -6.85
N THR A 185 12.02 -12.05 -7.71
CA THR A 185 12.30 -10.69 -7.28
C THR A 185 11.59 -9.68 -8.14
N VAL A 186 11.31 -8.53 -7.55
CA VAL A 186 10.81 -7.38 -8.28
C VAL A 186 11.53 -6.13 -7.80
N TRP A 187 12.15 -5.42 -8.74
CA TRP A 187 12.78 -4.13 -8.55
C TRP A 187 11.80 -3.01 -8.87
N ARG A 188 11.65 -2.06 -7.95
CA ARG A 188 10.78 -0.89 -8.07
C ARG A 188 11.56 0.40 -7.81
N GLY A 189 11.20 1.43 -8.54
CA GLY A 189 11.82 2.75 -8.45
C GLY A 189 11.37 3.61 -9.63
N THR A 190 12.23 4.55 -10.00
CA THR A 190 12.05 5.34 -11.22
C THR A 190 13.28 5.26 -12.10
N ILE A 191 13.08 5.52 -13.38
CA ILE A 191 14.14 5.77 -14.36
C ILE A 191 14.04 7.22 -14.82
N THR A 192 15.15 7.95 -14.80
CA THR A 192 15.24 9.31 -15.37
C THR A 192 15.97 9.24 -16.70
N VAL A 193 15.25 9.48 -17.80
CA VAL A 193 15.79 9.41 -19.16
C VAL A 193 16.13 10.82 -19.68
N PRO A 194 17.24 10.99 -20.42
CA PRO A 194 17.73 12.33 -20.78
C PRO A 194 17.01 12.98 -21.96
N ASP A 195 16.48 12.18 -22.88
CA ASP A 195 15.98 12.64 -24.19
C ASP A 195 14.54 12.14 -24.40
N SER A 196 13.64 12.95 -24.95
CA SER A 196 12.34 12.44 -25.43
C SER A 196 12.53 11.60 -26.69
N GLY A 197 11.77 10.51 -26.83
CA GLY A 197 11.71 9.70 -28.03
C GLY A 197 11.59 8.20 -27.76
N THR A 198 11.78 7.38 -28.79
CA THR A 198 11.69 5.92 -28.67
C THR A 198 12.99 5.33 -28.14
N TYR A 199 12.90 4.73 -26.96
CA TYR A 199 13.93 3.91 -26.35
C TYR A 199 13.71 2.44 -26.69
N VAL A 200 14.80 1.68 -26.79
CA VAL A 200 14.75 0.22 -26.87
C VAL A 200 15.50 -0.37 -25.69
N PHE A 201 14.78 -1.00 -24.77
CA PHE A 201 15.34 -1.73 -23.65
C PHE A 201 15.59 -3.16 -24.06
N GLY A 202 16.77 -3.68 -23.72
CA GLY A 202 17.14 -5.07 -23.92
C GLY A 202 17.37 -5.75 -22.57
N VAL A 203 16.89 -6.98 -22.43
CA VAL A 203 17.19 -7.84 -21.28
C VAL A 203 17.82 -9.14 -21.77
N GLN A 204 18.80 -9.64 -21.02
CA GLN A 204 19.18 -11.04 -21.06
C GLN A 204 19.05 -11.58 -19.63
N CYS A 205 18.37 -12.71 -19.47
CA CYS A 205 18.10 -13.30 -18.16
C CYS A 205 18.07 -14.82 -18.23
N ASP A 206 18.34 -15.44 -17.10
CA ASP A 206 18.15 -16.86 -16.82
C ASP A 206 17.50 -16.94 -15.45
N ASP A 207 16.20 -17.23 -15.26
CA ASP A 207 15.25 -17.79 -16.24
C ASP A 207 14.36 -16.74 -16.94
N GLY A 208 13.47 -16.06 -16.21
CA GLY A 208 12.41 -15.23 -16.81
C GLY A 208 12.34 -13.81 -16.26
N VAL A 209 11.69 -12.93 -17.02
CA VAL A 209 11.64 -11.49 -16.75
C VAL A 209 10.34 -10.84 -17.23
N LEU A 210 9.95 -9.76 -16.58
CA LEU A 210 9.01 -8.77 -17.09
C LEU A 210 9.56 -7.37 -16.82
N LEU A 211 9.51 -6.49 -17.83
CA LEU A 211 9.82 -5.06 -17.69
C LEU A 211 8.59 -4.24 -18.04
N ALA A 212 8.22 -3.32 -17.16
CA ALA A 212 7.22 -2.30 -17.39
C ALA A 212 7.75 -0.92 -17.03
N ILE A 213 7.36 0.10 -17.80
CA ILE A 213 7.66 1.51 -17.56
C ILE A 213 6.35 2.29 -17.68
N ASP A 214 6.06 3.17 -16.73
CA ASP A 214 4.78 3.90 -16.60
C ASP A 214 3.52 3.00 -16.66
N GLY A 215 3.63 1.79 -16.10
CA GLY A 215 2.55 0.79 -16.14
C GLY A 215 2.34 0.15 -17.52
N GLN A 216 3.12 0.52 -18.52
CA GLN A 216 3.11 -0.14 -19.83
C GLN A 216 4.12 -1.27 -19.85
N GLN A 217 3.66 -2.48 -20.17
CA GLN A 217 4.53 -3.63 -20.34
C GLN A 217 5.39 -3.46 -21.60
N VAL A 218 6.71 -3.33 -21.41
CA VAL A 218 7.68 -3.12 -22.48
C VAL A 218 8.14 -4.46 -23.08
N LEU A 219 8.40 -5.45 -22.24
CA LEU A 219 8.74 -6.82 -22.64
C LEU A 219 8.43 -7.81 -21.51
N ALA A 220 8.20 -9.07 -21.87
CA ALA A 220 8.02 -10.17 -20.92
C ALA A 220 8.43 -11.51 -21.54
N ARG A 221 9.07 -12.36 -20.74
CA ARG A 221 9.37 -13.77 -21.04
C ARG A 221 9.26 -14.58 -19.76
N ASN A 222 8.37 -15.56 -19.76
CA ASN A 222 8.15 -16.46 -18.62
C ASN A 222 8.89 -17.80 -18.76
N TYR A 223 10.01 -17.83 -19.50
CA TYR A 223 10.87 -18.99 -19.69
C TYR A 223 12.28 -18.55 -20.08
N TYR A 224 13.27 -19.42 -19.88
CA TYR A 224 14.67 -19.20 -20.21
C TYR A 224 14.92 -18.92 -21.69
N VAL A 225 15.68 -17.85 -21.98
CA VAL A 225 16.19 -17.53 -23.33
C VAL A 225 17.62 -17.01 -23.25
N ASN A 226 18.56 -17.69 -23.92
CA ASN A 226 19.98 -17.31 -23.91
C ASN A 226 20.34 -16.20 -24.93
N THR A 227 19.44 -15.26 -25.18
CA THR A 227 19.66 -14.14 -26.10
C THR A 227 19.10 -12.86 -25.51
N TRP A 228 19.51 -11.73 -26.07
CA TRP A 228 18.87 -10.45 -25.77
C TRP A 228 17.44 -10.46 -26.32
N ILE A 229 16.48 -10.11 -25.48
CA ILE A 229 15.12 -9.76 -25.85
C ILE A 229 14.98 -8.24 -25.75
N ASP A 230 14.48 -7.63 -26.81
CA ASP A 230 14.33 -6.17 -26.88
C ASP A 230 12.84 -5.79 -26.86
N GLY A 231 12.53 -4.67 -26.22
CA GLY A 231 11.21 -4.03 -26.19
C GLY A 231 11.35 -2.52 -26.34
N ALA A 232 10.43 -1.90 -27.09
CA ALA A 232 10.47 -0.48 -27.39
C ALA A 232 9.37 0.28 -26.64
N ILE A 233 9.68 1.49 -26.19
CA ILE A 233 8.72 2.41 -25.57
C ILE A 233 9.10 3.85 -25.92
N THR A 234 8.10 4.71 -26.13
CA THR A 234 8.31 6.14 -26.31
C THR A 234 8.16 6.83 -24.96
N LEU A 235 9.17 7.59 -24.57
CA LEU A 235 9.24 8.31 -23.29
C LEU A 235 9.49 9.79 -23.55
N ASP A 236 9.00 10.63 -22.67
CA ASP A 236 9.44 12.01 -22.59
C ASP A 236 10.78 12.10 -21.84
N ALA A 237 11.51 13.20 -22.00
CA ALA A 237 12.67 13.44 -21.16
C ALA A 237 12.21 13.64 -19.70
N GLY A 238 12.91 13.02 -18.76
CA GLY A 238 12.62 13.13 -17.33
C GLY A 238 12.28 11.79 -16.69
N ARG A 239 11.52 11.87 -15.59
CA ARG A 239 11.26 10.76 -14.68
C ARG A 239 10.10 9.90 -15.15
N HIS A 240 10.31 8.60 -15.14
CA HIS A 240 9.31 7.58 -15.41
C HIS A 240 9.34 6.50 -14.34
N ASP A 241 8.20 5.89 -14.07
CA ASP A 241 8.12 4.72 -13.20
C ASP A 241 8.72 3.50 -13.90
N ILE A 242 9.42 2.64 -13.17
CA ILE A 242 9.96 1.38 -13.71
C ILE A 242 9.75 0.22 -12.74
N VAL A 243 9.31 -0.92 -13.29
CA VAL A 243 9.17 -2.19 -12.58
C VAL A 243 9.85 -3.29 -13.39
N ILE A 244 10.74 -4.04 -12.74
CA ILE A 244 11.38 -5.22 -13.33
C ILE A 244 11.11 -6.41 -12.44
N GLY A 245 10.37 -7.40 -12.93
CA GLY A 245 10.23 -8.70 -12.29
C GLY A 245 11.21 -9.71 -12.87
N TYR A 246 11.77 -10.58 -12.03
CA TYR A 246 12.61 -11.71 -12.43
C TYR A 246 12.28 -12.94 -11.59
N PHE A 247 12.47 -14.13 -12.15
CA PHE A 247 12.46 -15.37 -11.37
C PHE A 247 13.61 -16.29 -11.76
N GLN A 248 14.04 -17.07 -10.77
CA GLN A 248 15.06 -18.09 -10.88
C GLN A 248 14.49 -19.42 -10.39
N MET A 249 14.55 -20.45 -11.23
CA MET A 249 14.16 -21.82 -10.89
C MET A 249 15.39 -22.62 -10.45
N SER A 250 16.29 -22.96 -11.36
CA SER A 250 17.41 -23.87 -11.09
C SER A 250 18.57 -23.65 -12.07
N GLY A 251 19.78 -24.11 -11.75
CA GLY A 251 20.91 -24.09 -12.69
C GLY A 251 21.65 -22.74 -12.76
N GLY A 252 21.99 -22.29 -13.96
CA GLY A 252 22.53 -20.94 -14.16
C GLY A 252 21.48 -19.88 -13.80
N GLY A 253 21.90 -18.65 -13.54
CA GLY A 253 20.96 -17.57 -13.21
C GLY A 253 21.47 -16.20 -13.64
N GLY A 254 20.79 -15.15 -13.21
CA GLY A 254 21.21 -13.76 -13.43
C GLY A 254 20.37 -13.01 -14.46
N ILE A 255 20.54 -11.69 -14.42
CA ILE A 255 19.85 -10.75 -15.29
C ILE A 255 20.78 -9.56 -15.56
N ARG A 256 20.77 -9.10 -16.81
CA ARG A 256 21.44 -7.87 -17.23
C ARG A 256 20.60 -7.09 -18.22
N MET A 257 20.73 -5.77 -18.15
CA MET A 257 19.92 -4.85 -18.93
C MET A 257 20.78 -3.88 -19.75
N ARG A 258 20.27 -3.55 -20.93
CA ARG A 258 20.83 -2.53 -21.81
C ARG A 258 19.73 -1.61 -22.30
N VAL A 259 20.11 -0.40 -22.71
CA VAL A 259 19.20 0.59 -23.26
C VAL A 259 19.84 1.23 -24.49
N ARG A 260 19.06 1.34 -25.56
CA ARG A 260 19.38 2.14 -26.74
C ARG A 260 18.51 3.38 -26.73
N ARG A 261 19.17 4.54 -26.68
CA ARG A 261 18.54 5.85 -26.65
C ARG A 261 17.93 6.24 -28.01
N PRO A 262 17.01 7.22 -28.04
CA PRO A 262 16.53 7.83 -29.26
C PRO A 262 17.70 8.26 -30.17
N ASN A 263 17.55 8.00 -31.46
CA ASN A 263 18.54 8.36 -32.49
C ASN A 263 19.95 7.74 -32.30
N GLN A 264 20.10 6.72 -31.45
CA GLN A 264 21.34 5.96 -31.29
C GLN A 264 21.23 4.57 -31.93
N THR A 265 22.34 4.08 -32.48
CA THR A 265 22.44 2.76 -33.11
C THR A 265 22.95 1.67 -32.16
N THR A 266 23.77 2.04 -31.17
CA THR A 266 24.38 1.09 -30.22
C THR A 266 23.71 1.17 -28.85
N PRO A 267 23.30 0.04 -28.24
CA PRO A 267 22.84 0.02 -26.85
C PRO A 267 24.01 0.17 -25.87
N ILE A 268 23.76 0.80 -24.72
CA ILE A 268 24.66 0.82 -23.56
C ILE A 268 24.07 -0.04 -22.45
N ALA A 269 24.90 -0.53 -21.51
CA ALA A 269 24.37 -1.14 -20.29
C ALA A 269 23.50 -0.12 -19.54
N LEU A 270 22.38 -0.57 -18.94
CA LEU A 270 21.48 0.32 -18.22
C LEU A 270 22.20 0.87 -16.98
N PRO A 271 22.47 2.18 -16.88
CA PRO A 271 23.18 2.74 -15.74
C PRO A 271 22.28 2.77 -14.51
N ASN A 272 22.74 2.29 -13.36
CA ASN A 272 22.04 2.51 -12.09
C ASN A 272 21.94 3.99 -11.76
N ALA A 273 22.83 4.85 -12.29
CA ALA A 273 22.73 6.30 -12.17
C ALA A 273 21.47 6.91 -12.82
N TRP A 274 20.78 6.18 -13.71
CA TRP A 274 19.47 6.59 -14.21
C TRP A 274 18.33 6.13 -13.32
N LEU A 275 18.60 5.27 -12.34
CA LEU A 275 17.60 4.60 -11.52
C LEU A 275 17.60 5.22 -10.11
N THR A 276 16.41 5.51 -9.60
CA THR A 276 16.25 6.03 -8.23
C THR A 276 15.36 5.10 -7.40
N PRO A 277 15.83 4.63 -6.23
CA PRO A 277 15.06 3.73 -5.37
C PRO A 277 14.06 4.50 -4.49
N TYR A 278 13.06 3.79 -3.98
CA TYR A 278 12.12 4.33 -3.01
C TYR A 278 12.61 4.15 -1.58
N SER A 279 12.45 5.18 -0.74
CA SER A 279 12.09 4.91 0.66
C SER A 279 10.65 4.43 0.66
N GLN A 280 10.37 3.35 1.38
CA GLN A 280 9.02 2.78 1.45
C GLN A 280 8.57 2.68 2.91
N VAL A 281 7.31 3.01 3.16
CA VAL A 281 6.62 2.86 4.44
C VAL A 281 5.26 2.22 4.22
N GLY A 282 4.67 1.58 5.24
CA GLY A 282 3.27 1.19 5.20
C GLY A 282 2.32 2.39 5.21
N ALA A 283 1.08 2.18 5.64
CA ALA A 283 0.10 3.26 5.71
C ALA A 283 0.54 4.40 6.65
N LEU A 284 0.32 5.64 6.24
CA LEU A 284 0.59 6.84 7.02
C LEU A 284 -0.68 7.28 7.77
N ALA A 285 -0.55 7.57 9.05
CA ALA A 285 -1.64 8.07 9.89
C ALA A 285 -1.17 9.12 10.89
N GLY A 286 -2.14 9.84 11.48
CA GLY A 286 -1.90 10.83 12.53
C GLY A 286 -1.69 12.26 12.01
N GLY A 287 -1.20 13.13 12.89
CA GLY A 287 -1.14 14.59 12.69
C GLY A 287 0.27 15.19 12.70
N GLY A 288 1.31 14.35 12.61
CA GLY A 288 2.71 14.81 12.61
C GLY A 288 3.20 15.38 11.28
N THR A 289 4.49 15.22 10.98
CA THR A 289 5.11 15.74 9.75
C THR A 289 5.73 14.63 8.91
N VAL A 290 5.45 14.63 7.60
CA VAL A 290 6.20 13.89 6.58
C VAL A 290 6.94 14.91 5.70
N THR A 291 8.26 14.78 5.57
CA THR A 291 9.07 15.74 4.83
C THR A 291 10.10 15.09 3.90
N LEU A 292 10.12 15.54 2.65
CA LEU A 292 11.05 15.12 1.59
C LEU A 292 11.95 16.32 1.19
N PRO A 293 12.97 16.67 1.99
CA PRO A 293 13.76 17.89 1.80
C PRO A 293 14.83 17.81 0.69
N THR A 294 15.03 16.64 0.07
CA THR A 294 16.11 16.43 -0.91
C THR A 294 15.54 15.97 -2.23
N ALA A 295 15.84 16.65 -3.33
CA ALA A 295 15.43 16.21 -4.68
C ALA A 295 15.93 14.78 -4.98
N ASN A 296 15.18 14.05 -5.80
CA ASN A 296 15.45 12.64 -6.13
C ASN A 296 15.44 11.70 -4.90
N ALA A 297 14.74 12.07 -3.82
CA ALA A 297 14.51 11.21 -2.66
C ALA A 297 13.01 10.94 -2.51
N PRO A 298 12.47 9.89 -3.16
CA PRO A 298 11.04 9.64 -3.15
C PRO A 298 10.58 8.78 -1.98
N LEU A 299 9.31 8.99 -1.62
CA LEU A 299 8.59 8.18 -0.63
C LEU A 299 7.49 7.39 -1.31
N CYS A 300 7.40 6.10 -1.04
CA CYS A 300 6.25 5.28 -1.40
C CYS A 300 5.50 4.84 -0.13
N ALA A 301 4.24 5.25 0.00
CA ALA A 301 3.30 4.66 0.95
C ALA A 301 2.71 3.38 0.34
N HIS A 302 3.19 2.23 0.80
CA HIS A 302 2.71 0.91 0.37
C HIS A 302 1.60 0.42 1.31
N VAL A 303 0.35 0.72 0.95
CA VAL A 303 -0.83 0.29 1.71
C VAL A 303 -1.37 -0.99 1.10
N LYS A 304 -0.94 -2.14 1.61
CA LYS A 304 -1.34 -3.45 1.10
C LYS A 304 -2.86 -3.63 1.11
N ALA A 305 -3.49 -3.30 2.24
CA ALA A 305 -4.90 -3.43 2.50
C ALA A 305 -5.33 -2.43 3.59
N GLY A 306 -6.64 -2.28 3.76
CA GLY A 306 -7.26 -1.34 4.69
C GLY A 306 -7.19 0.11 4.21
N GLY A 307 -7.56 1.02 5.09
CA GLY A 307 -7.49 2.45 4.83
C GLY A 307 -6.89 3.21 6.01
N ALA A 308 -5.97 4.13 5.74
CA ALA A 308 -5.43 5.07 6.72
C ALA A 308 -5.61 6.51 6.25
N GLN A 309 -5.63 7.44 7.19
CA GLN A 309 -5.74 8.88 6.93
C GLN A 309 -4.64 9.61 7.70
N PHE A 310 -3.86 10.39 6.97
CA PHE A 310 -2.81 11.26 7.51
C PHE A 310 -3.31 12.71 7.46
N GLY A 311 -3.55 13.32 8.62
CA GLY A 311 -4.00 14.70 8.77
C GLY A 311 -2.87 15.67 9.13
N GLY A 312 -1.61 15.23 9.02
CA GLY A 312 -0.44 16.02 9.36
C GLY A 312 0.07 16.87 8.19
N THR A 313 1.28 17.43 8.34
CA THR A 313 1.94 18.20 7.28
C THR A 313 2.69 17.26 6.33
N LEU A 314 2.36 17.29 5.04
CA LEU A 314 3.19 16.72 3.97
C LEU A 314 3.97 17.85 3.30
N SER A 315 5.29 17.71 3.21
CA SER A 315 6.17 18.71 2.57
C SER A 315 7.27 18.06 1.74
N GLY A 316 7.71 18.77 0.69
CA GLY A 316 8.74 18.29 -0.22
C GLY A 316 9.25 19.39 -1.13
N VAL A 317 10.45 19.21 -1.69
CA VAL A 317 11.04 20.14 -2.66
C VAL A 317 10.80 19.66 -4.09
N SER A 318 10.94 20.56 -5.07
CA SER A 318 10.92 20.20 -6.49
C SER A 318 11.88 19.05 -6.80
N GLY A 319 11.43 18.12 -7.63
CA GLY A 319 12.18 16.89 -7.96
C GLY A 319 12.05 15.78 -6.91
N THR A 320 11.24 15.97 -5.86
CA THR A 320 10.74 14.86 -5.04
C THR A 320 9.41 14.36 -5.56
N TRP A 321 9.00 13.17 -5.12
CA TRP A 321 7.67 12.66 -5.42
C TRP A 321 7.16 11.74 -4.32
N PHE A 322 5.85 11.73 -4.16
CA PHE A 322 5.11 10.87 -3.26
C PHE A 322 4.35 9.83 -4.08
N ALA A 323 4.65 8.56 -3.85
CA ALA A 323 3.98 7.44 -4.49
C ALA A 323 3.02 6.74 -3.53
N LYS A 324 1.90 6.26 -4.05
CA LYS A 324 0.97 5.37 -3.36
C LYS A 324 0.86 4.04 -4.10
N SER A 325 1.19 2.94 -3.42
CA SER A 325 1.06 1.57 -3.95
C SER A 325 0.29 0.64 -3.01
N GLY A 326 0.05 -0.60 -3.42
CA GLY A 326 -0.80 -1.56 -2.72
C GLY A 326 -2.30 -1.26 -2.88
N ASN A 327 -3.14 -2.26 -2.59
CA ASN A 327 -4.58 -2.20 -2.92
C ASN A 327 -5.42 -1.41 -1.90
N GLY A 328 -4.84 -1.00 -0.78
CA GLY A 328 -5.51 -0.22 0.25
C GLY A 328 -5.65 1.27 -0.11
N LEU A 329 -6.23 2.02 0.84
CA LEU A 329 -6.48 3.45 0.75
C LEU A 329 -5.49 4.24 1.62
N GLN A 330 -4.90 5.28 1.04
CA GLN A 330 -4.18 6.33 1.78
C GLN A 330 -4.92 7.65 1.59
N GLY A 331 -5.43 8.22 2.68
CA GLY A 331 -5.97 9.57 2.71
C GLY A 331 -4.91 10.56 3.19
N LEU A 332 -4.86 11.72 2.53
CA LEU A 332 -4.07 12.88 2.91
C LEU A 332 -5.07 14.01 3.22
N ALA A 333 -5.26 14.28 4.50
CA ALA A 333 -6.33 15.12 5.06
C ALA A 333 -5.83 16.36 5.79
N GLY A 334 -4.55 16.67 5.62
CA GLY A 334 -3.91 17.84 6.20
C GLY A 334 -2.70 18.24 5.36
N GLY A 335 -2.29 19.50 5.51
CA GLY A 335 -1.24 20.12 4.73
C GLY A 335 -1.36 21.63 4.80
N GLY A 336 -0.27 22.32 4.46
CA GLY A 336 -0.37 23.72 4.06
C GLY A 336 -0.81 23.81 2.60
N VAL A 337 -1.38 24.96 2.21
CA VAL A 337 -1.63 25.29 0.80
C VAL A 337 -0.31 25.14 0.03
N ASN A 338 -0.33 24.34 -1.04
CA ASN A 338 0.81 23.96 -1.86
C ASN A 338 1.98 23.43 -1.02
N GLY A 339 1.67 22.72 0.05
CA GLY A 339 2.65 22.28 1.04
C GLY A 339 3.70 21.32 0.48
N PHE A 340 3.33 20.55 -0.56
CA PHE A 340 4.20 19.59 -1.22
C PHE A 340 4.59 20.03 -2.64
N ALA A 341 5.84 20.48 -2.82
CA ALA A 341 6.34 20.92 -4.13
C ALA A 341 6.88 19.78 -5.02
N GLY A 342 6.55 18.54 -4.68
CA GLY A 342 6.90 17.36 -5.47
C GLY A 342 5.75 16.83 -6.30
N ASP A 343 6.04 15.82 -7.12
CA ASP A 343 5.05 15.15 -7.95
C ASP A 343 4.34 14.01 -7.19
N VAL A 344 3.21 13.54 -7.72
CA VAL A 344 2.42 12.46 -7.09
C VAL A 344 2.15 11.32 -8.06
N ASP A 345 2.43 10.10 -7.63
CA ASP A 345 2.26 8.88 -8.43
C ASP A 345 1.31 7.90 -7.71
N VAL A 346 0.10 7.72 -8.24
CA VAL A 346 -0.87 6.74 -7.75
C VAL A 346 -0.68 5.44 -8.53
N GLN A 347 0.09 4.52 -7.95
CA GLN A 347 0.53 3.30 -8.60
C GLN A 347 -0.48 2.16 -8.45
N ALA A 348 -1.19 2.09 -7.32
CA ALA A 348 -2.26 1.11 -7.05
C ALA A 348 -3.15 1.55 -5.87
N GLY A 349 -4.35 0.95 -5.80
CA GLY A 349 -5.33 1.25 -4.76
C GLY A 349 -5.84 2.69 -4.86
N ILE A 350 -6.09 3.32 -3.72
CA ILE A 350 -6.70 4.65 -3.66
C ILE A 350 -5.76 5.63 -2.94
N LEU A 351 -5.46 6.75 -3.58
CA LEU A 351 -4.93 7.95 -2.92
C LEU A 351 -6.06 8.98 -2.85
N ALA A 352 -6.39 9.45 -1.65
CA ALA A 352 -7.43 10.46 -1.46
C ALA A 352 -6.82 11.77 -0.97
N PHE A 353 -7.12 12.87 -1.66
CA PHE A 353 -6.88 14.23 -1.18
C PHE A 353 -8.16 14.72 -0.51
N ASP A 354 -8.11 14.77 0.83
CA ASP A 354 -9.22 15.14 1.69
C ASP A 354 -9.15 16.63 2.11
N THR A 355 -8.21 17.39 1.55
CA THR A 355 -7.98 18.81 1.80
C THR A 355 -7.69 19.55 0.49
N ASP A 356 -7.83 20.88 0.51
CA ASP A 356 -7.63 21.72 -0.66
C ASP A 356 -6.15 22.06 -0.86
N GLU A 357 -5.72 22.16 -2.12
CA GLU A 357 -4.40 22.66 -2.55
C GLU A 357 -3.26 21.99 -1.77
N LEU A 358 -3.21 20.66 -1.78
CA LEU A 358 -2.20 19.90 -1.03
C LEU A 358 -0.83 19.94 -1.73
N VAL A 359 -0.82 19.95 -3.06
CA VAL A 359 0.40 19.89 -3.88
C VAL A 359 0.61 21.20 -4.63
N ASP A 360 1.84 21.47 -5.07
CA ASP A 360 2.12 22.68 -5.84
C ASP A 360 1.38 22.68 -7.18
N ASN A 361 0.94 23.85 -7.62
CA ASN A 361 0.24 24.07 -8.89
C ASN A 361 1.03 23.64 -10.13
N VAL A 362 2.34 23.42 -10.01
CA VAL A 362 3.18 22.88 -11.09
C VAL A 362 3.40 21.36 -10.99
N ALA A 363 2.91 20.71 -9.93
CA ALA A 363 3.10 19.29 -9.70
C ALA A 363 2.49 18.46 -10.84
N ARG A 364 3.21 17.40 -11.22
CA ARG A 364 2.69 16.34 -12.08
C ARG A 364 2.00 15.30 -11.21
N LEU A 365 0.79 14.90 -11.61
CA LEU A 365 0.09 13.77 -11.03
C LEU A 365 -0.08 12.65 -12.07
N SER A 366 0.31 11.43 -11.71
CA SER A 366 0.09 10.25 -12.54
C SER A 366 -0.79 9.22 -11.85
N VAL A 367 -1.83 8.72 -12.52
CA VAL A 367 -2.72 7.67 -12.00
C VAL A 367 -2.64 6.45 -12.90
N ARG A 368 -2.10 5.33 -12.39
CA ARG A 368 -1.94 4.11 -13.18
C ARG A 368 -3.26 3.37 -13.38
N ALA A 369 -3.30 2.54 -14.41
CA ALA A 369 -4.44 1.65 -14.67
C ALA A 369 -4.82 0.85 -13.42
N GLY A 370 -6.11 0.85 -13.07
CA GLY A 370 -6.64 0.17 -11.88
C GLY A 370 -6.41 0.90 -10.55
N ALA A 371 -5.70 2.03 -10.53
CA ALA A 371 -5.58 2.91 -9.37
C ALA A 371 -6.59 4.06 -9.44
N THR A 372 -6.86 4.68 -8.29
CA THR A 372 -7.79 5.81 -8.17
C THR A 372 -7.16 6.97 -7.41
N LEU A 373 -7.17 8.15 -8.01
CA LEU A 373 -7.05 9.40 -7.27
C LEU A 373 -8.46 9.88 -6.91
N ALA A 374 -8.73 10.05 -5.62
CA ALA A 374 -9.97 10.61 -5.11
C ALA A 374 -9.73 12.04 -4.62
N LEU A 375 -10.53 12.99 -5.07
CA LEU A 375 -10.47 14.40 -4.69
C LEU A 375 -11.76 14.75 -3.94
N ALA A 376 -11.65 15.03 -2.64
CA ALA A 376 -12.72 15.65 -1.87
C ALA A 376 -12.54 17.17 -1.77
N GLY A 377 -11.29 17.65 -1.85
CA GLY A 377 -10.95 19.07 -1.98
C GLY A 377 -10.74 19.52 -3.42
N THR A 378 -10.49 20.83 -3.58
CA THR A 378 -10.04 21.45 -4.83
C THR A 378 -8.53 21.35 -4.93
N GLU A 379 -8.02 21.00 -6.11
CA GLU A 379 -6.59 20.89 -6.36
C GLU A 379 -6.24 21.49 -7.72
N THR A 380 -5.18 22.29 -7.76
CA THR A 380 -4.59 22.82 -8.99
C THR A 380 -3.29 22.08 -9.28
N ILE A 381 -3.11 21.57 -10.50
CA ILE A 381 -1.90 20.81 -10.88
C ILE A 381 -1.37 21.24 -12.25
N GLY A 382 -0.09 20.97 -12.49
CA GLY A 382 0.59 21.33 -13.73
C GLY A 382 0.32 20.32 -14.85
N ALA A 383 0.17 19.05 -14.50
CA ALA A 383 -0.11 17.98 -15.44
C ALA A 383 -0.81 16.79 -14.77
N LEU A 384 -1.71 16.14 -15.51
CA LEU A 384 -2.35 14.88 -15.14
C LEU A 384 -2.09 13.83 -16.24
N ALA A 385 -1.68 12.63 -15.86
CA ALA A 385 -1.39 11.55 -16.80
C ALA A 385 -1.83 10.17 -16.29
N GLY A 386 -1.90 9.20 -17.20
CA GLY A 386 -2.16 7.79 -16.92
C GLY A 386 -3.61 7.34 -17.20
N GLU A 387 -3.83 6.02 -17.10
CA GLU A 387 -5.07 5.32 -17.47
C GLU A 387 -5.95 4.98 -16.27
N GLY A 388 -5.65 5.56 -15.11
CA GLY A 388 -6.37 5.32 -13.86
C GLY A 388 -7.69 6.09 -13.74
N THR A 389 -8.33 5.95 -12.58
CA THR A 389 -9.60 6.62 -12.28
C THR A 389 -9.36 7.93 -11.54
N LEU A 390 -10.03 8.99 -11.96
CA LEU A 390 -10.19 10.22 -11.19
C LEU A 390 -11.60 10.25 -10.60
N ALA A 391 -11.70 10.23 -9.26
CA ALA A 391 -12.96 10.34 -8.53
C ALA A 391 -13.07 11.73 -7.91
N ILE A 392 -14.04 12.54 -8.33
CA ILE A 392 -14.20 13.93 -7.87
C ILE A 392 -15.48 14.05 -7.04
N GLY A 393 -15.37 14.59 -5.83
CA GLY A 393 -16.49 14.78 -4.92
C GLY A 393 -17.03 13.45 -4.39
N GLY A 394 -18.35 13.26 -4.45
CA GLY A 394 -18.98 12.02 -4.01
C GLY A 394 -18.62 10.84 -4.91
N HIS A 395 -18.26 9.70 -4.32
CA HIS A 395 -17.82 8.52 -5.07
C HIS A 395 -17.98 7.23 -4.28
N VAL A 396 -18.01 6.10 -5.00
CA VAL A 396 -18.13 4.75 -4.47
C VAL A 396 -16.87 3.95 -4.83
N TYR A 397 -16.39 3.13 -3.90
CA TYR A 397 -15.13 2.40 -4.03
C TYR A 397 -15.10 1.16 -3.13
N VAL A 398 -14.12 0.29 -3.34
CA VAL A 398 -13.92 -0.93 -2.52
C VAL A 398 -12.49 -0.98 -2.04
N VAL A 399 -12.31 -1.38 -0.78
CA VAL A 399 -11.01 -1.53 -0.14
C VAL A 399 -10.91 -2.92 0.49
N PRO A 400 -9.94 -3.77 0.07
CA PRO A 400 -9.67 -5.03 0.76
C PRO A 400 -9.08 -4.75 2.15
N PHE A 401 -9.25 -5.67 3.10
CA PHE A 401 -8.59 -5.59 4.41
C PHE A 401 -8.34 -7.00 4.96
N GLU A 402 -7.46 -7.13 5.96
CA GLU A 402 -7.05 -8.42 6.52
C GLU A 402 -7.75 -8.72 7.86
N GLY A 403 -7.94 -7.73 8.73
CA GLY A 403 -8.57 -7.93 10.04
C GLY A 403 -8.86 -6.65 10.83
N ASP A 404 -8.90 -6.79 12.15
CA ASP A 404 -9.23 -5.69 13.06
C ASP A 404 -8.31 -4.48 12.86
N ALA A 405 -7.01 -4.73 12.67
CA ALA A 405 -6.01 -3.68 12.57
C ALA A 405 -6.22 -2.73 11.36
N ASP A 406 -6.79 -3.20 10.26
CA ASP A 406 -6.86 -2.47 8.99
C ASP A 406 -8.29 -2.35 8.41
N CYS A 407 -9.31 -2.91 9.07
CA CYS A 407 -10.72 -2.76 8.70
C CYS A 407 -11.25 -1.31 8.77
N GLY A 408 -10.49 -0.41 9.40
CA GLY A 408 -10.79 1.02 9.51
C GLY A 408 -11.91 1.39 10.49
N ILE A 409 -12.41 0.44 11.28
CA ILE A 409 -13.29 0.72 12.42
C ILE A 409 -12.41 1.15 13.60
N SER A 410 -12.63 2.34 14.16
CA SER A 410 -11.85 2.86 15.29
C SER A 410 -12.69 3.80 16.14
N THR A 411 -12.38 3.85 17.44
CA THR A 411 -12.96 4.81 18.39
C THR A 411 -12.52 6.25 18.13
N ASP A 412 -11.53 6.48 17.27
CA ASP A 412 -11.12 7.82 16.81
C ASP A 412 -12.14 8.46 15.85
N LYS A 413 -13.12 7.68 15.38
CA LYS A 413 -14.15 8.11 14.43
C LYS A 413 -15.49 8.32 15.13
N THR A 414 -16.28 9.22 14.56
CA THR A 414 -17.69 9.40 14.95
C THR A 414 -18.61 8.69 13.98
N TYR A 415 -19.54 7.92 14.50
CA TYR A 415 -20.51 7.15 13.70
C TYR A 415 -21.92 7.64 13.96
N THR A 416 -22.74 7.65 12.90
CA THR A 416 -24.20 7.82 13.03
C THR A 416 -24.89 6.47 13.04
N HIS A 417 -24.54 5.58 12.11
CA HIS A 417 -25.16 4.26 11.96
C HIS A 417 -24.12 3.17 12.21
N LEU A 418 -24.23 2.46 13.33
CA LEU A 418 -23.43 1.27 13.66
C LEU A 418 -24.33 0.02 13.61
N LEU A 419 -24.77 -0.33 12.41
CA LEU A 419 -25.74 -1.40 12.19
C LEU A 419 -25.04 -2.73 11.94
N ASP A 420 -25.35 -3.72 12.77
CA ASP A 420 -25.05 -5.13 12.55
C ASP A 420 -26.40 -5.85 12.43
N PHE A 421 -26.54 -6.81 11.52
CA PHE A 421 -27.80 -7.51 11.29
C PHE A 421 -27.68 -8.98 11.74
N PRO A 422 -27.39 -9.25 13.04
CA PRO A 422 -26.97 -10.56 13.46
C PRO A 422 -28.14 -11.55 13.50
N ALA A 423 -27.91 -12.77 13.03
CA ALA A 423 -28.94 -13.81 12.98
C ALA A 423 -29.40 -14.28 14.38
N ASN A 424 -28.58 -14.04 15.42
CA ASN A 424 -28.78 -14.53 16.79
C ASN A 424 -28.99 -13.39 17.82
N GLY A 425 -29.07 -12.14 17.38
CA GLY A 425 -29.22 -10.97 18.26
C GLY A 425 -27.97 -10.53 19.02
N ASN A 426 -26.77 -11.01 18.66
CA ASN A 426 -25.53 -10.72 19.38
C ASN A 426 -24.56 -9.86 18.53
N PRO A 427 -24.64 -8.52 18.59
CA PRO A 427 -23.89 -7.67 17.68
C PRO A 427 -22.38 -7.68 17.95
N ALA A 428 -21.59 -7.32 16.95
CA ALA A 428 -20.14 -7.26 17.05
C ALA A 428 -19.63 -6.03 17.83
N THR A 429 -18.45 -6.17 18.44
CA THR A 429 -17.62 -5.05 18.90
C THR A 429 -16.25 -5.16 18.24
N VAL A 430 -15.86 -4.14 17.47
CA VAL A 430 -14.62 -4.11 16.70
C VAL A 430 -13.79 -2.91 17.14
N ASN A 431 -12.55 -3.13 17.58
CA ASN A 431 -11.65 -2.06 18.07
C ASN A 431 -12.29 -1.12 19.11
N GLY A 432 -13.18 -1.65 19.97
CA GLY A 432 -13.91 -0.87 20.98
C GLY A 432 -15.16 -0.13 20.46
N VAL A 433 -15.49 -0.24 19.18
CA VAL A 433 -16.73 0.28 18.59
C VAL A 433 -17.79 -0.82 18.59
N THR A 434 -18.87 -0.60 19.34
CA THR A 434 -19.97 -1.58 19.48
C THR A 434 -21.10 -1.27 18.51
N PHE A 435 -21.51 -2.29 17.75
CA PHE A 435 -22.65 -2.24 16.85
C PHE A 435 -23.96 -2.52 17.59
N ILE A 436 -25.08 -2.05 17.04
CA ILE A 436 -26.41 -2.44 17.49
C ILE A 436 -26.87 -3.68 16.73
N ALA A 437 -27.61 -4.57 17.40
CA ALA A 437 -28.32 -5.66 16.73
C ALA A 437 -29.56 -5.10 16.04
N ALA A 438 -29.39 -4.68 14.79
CA ALA A 438 -30.41 -4.07 13.96
C ALA A 438 -31.31 -5.11 13.30
N GLY A 439 -32.62 -4.85 13.28
CA GLY A 439 -33.53 -5.44 12.30
C GLY A 439 -33.42 -4.74 10.95
N MET A 440 -34.14 -5.19 9.92
CA MET A 440 -34.07 -4.57 8.57
C MET A 440 -34.63 -3.16 8.48
N SER A 441 -35.49 -2.76 9.42
CA SER A 441 -36.03 -1.41 9.54
C SER A 441 -36.26 -1.09 11.01
N ASP A 442 -35.68 0.01 11.51
CA ASP A 442 -35.89 0.49 12.87
C ASP A 442 -35.35 1.93 13.01
N SER A 443 -35.32 2.45 14.23
CA SER A 443 -34.69 3.71 14.59
C SER A 443 -33.90 3.60 15.90
N ALA A 444 -32.85 4.39 16.03
CA ALA A 444 -32.07 4.49 17.25
C ALA A 444 -31.62 5.93 17.47
N GLY A 445 -31.94 6.50 18.63
CA GLY A 445 -31.62 7.89 18.93
C GLY A 445 -32.24 8.85 17.91
N ASN A 446 -31.39 9.57 17.16
CA ASN A 446 -31.78 10.57 16.18
C ASN A 446 -31.65 10.10 14.72
N TYR A 447 -31.41 8.81 14.50
CA TYR A 447 -31.29 8.24 13.15
C TYR A 447 -32.22 7.04 12.97
N ALA A 448 -32.48 6.69 11.72
CA ALA A 448 -33.35 5.59 11.35
C ALA A 448 -32.84 4.89 10.10
N TRP A 449 -33.24 3.63 9.93
CA TRP A 449 -33.01 2.89 8.71
C TRP A 449 -34.25 2.12 8.32
N SER A 450 -34.49 2.01 7.02
CA SER A 450 -35.64 1.28 6.48
C SER A 450 -35.27 0.54 5.22
N THR A 451 -35.71 -0.71 5.09
CA THR A 451 -35.42 -1.55 3.92
C THR A 451 -36.70 -1.93 3.18
N VAL A 452 -36.75 -1.59 1.89
CA VAL A 452 -37.76 -2.06 0.95
C VAL A 452 -37.33 -3.40 0.37
N ASN A 453 -38.27 -4.36 0.28
CA ASN A 453 -38.02 -5.76 -0.09
C ASN A 453 -36.92 -6.42 0.76
N PRO A 454 -37.05 -6.40 2.11
CA PRO A 454 -35.99 -6.89 2.98
C PRO A 454 -35.68 -8.38 2.71
N PRO A 455 -34.39 -8.77 2.69
CA PRO A 455 -34.01 -10.17 2.74
C PRO A 455 -34.65 -10.88 3.95
N THR A 456 -35.08 -12.12 3.77
CA THR A 456 -35.77 -12.90 4.83
C THR A 456 -34.97 -14.10 5.31
N GLY A 457 -33.96 -14.53 4.54
CA GLY A 457 -33.03 -15.58 4.95
C GLY A 457 -31.94 -15.02 5.87
N THR A 458 -31.48 -15.85 6.80
CA THR A 458 -30.38 -15.56 7.72
C THR A 458 -29.42 -16.74 7.74
N TRP A 459 -28.13 -16.48 7.70
CA TRP A 459 -27.10 -17.52 7.79
C TRP A 459 -26.21 -17.31 9.01
N ASN A 460 -25.98 -18.37 9.79
CA ASN A 460 -25.05 -18.37 10.93
C ASN A 460 -24.70 -19.80 11.39
N ASP A 461 -23.80 -20.48 10.66
CA ASP A 461 -23.44 -21.87 10.95
C ASP A 461 -22.27 -22.02 11.94
N PRO A 462 -22.17 -23.17 12.65
CA PRO A 462 -21.03 -23.52 13.51
C PRO A 462 -19.66 -23.58 12.79
N PRO A 463 -18.55 -23.13 13.44
CA PRO A 463 -18.57 -22.30 14.63
C PRO A 463 -19.32 -21.02 14.28
N ASN A 464 -20.25 -20.56 15.13
CA ASN A 464 -21.12 -19.41 14.86
C ASN A 464 -20.50 -18.11 15.41
N ASP A 465 -20.99 -16.96 14.94
CA ASP A 465 -20.56 -15.61 15.34
C ASP A 465 -20.34 -15.43 16.86
N SER A 466 -21.14 -16.09 17.72
CA SER A 466 -21.04 -16.00 19.19
C SER A 466 -19.69 -16.48 19.76
N THR A 467 -18.97 -17.32 19.01
CA THR A 467 -17.64 -17.82 19.37
C THR A 467 -16.50 -16.95 18.86
N ARG A 468 -16.83 -15.82 18.20
CA ARG A 468 -15.89 -14.90 17.55
C ARG A 468 -15.83 -13.55 18.23
N THR A 469 -14.85 -12.78 17.81
CA THR A 469 -14.59 -11.41 18.29
C THR A 469 -14.22 -10.51 17.11
N GLY A 470 -14.26 -9.20 17.34
CA GLY A 470 -13.80 -8.22 16.37
C GLY A 470 -14.55 -8.28 15.04
N ILE A 471 -13.83 -7.97 13.96
CA ILE A 471 -14.36 -7.93 12.60
C ILE A 471 -14.77 -9.32 12.10
N ASP A 472 -14.14 -10.40 12.60
CA ASP A 472 -14.52 -11.75 12.20
C ASP A 472 -15.92 -12.09 12.69
N ARG A 473 -16.36 -11.54 13.82
CA ARG A 473 -17.74 -11.67 14.29
C ARG A 473 -18.73 -10.91 13.40
N LEU A 474 -18.44 -9.63 13.11
CA LEU A 474 -19.30 -8.78 12.27
C LEU A 474 -19.52 -9.38 10.87
N LEU A 475 -18.53 -10.10 10.35
CA LEU A 475 -18.57 -10.70 9.02
C LEU A 475 -19.01 -12.16 9.01
N TRP A 476 -19.27 -12.77 10.17
CA TRP A 476 -19.56 -14.20 10.20
C TRP A 476 -20.99 -14.50 9.81
N ASP A 477 -21.96 -13.69 10.22
CA ASP A 477 -23.34 -13.87 9.82
C ASP A 477 -23.78 -12.85 8.77
N PHE A 478 -24.88 -13.18 8.09
CA PHE A 478 -25.46 -12.31 7.08
C PHE A 478 -26.92 -12.68 6.79
N ILE A 479 -27.60 -11.75 6.13
CA ILE A 479 -28.95 -11.89 5.60
C ILE A 479 -28.92 -12.13 4.09
N TYR A 480 -29.89 -12.89 3.55
CA TYR A 480 -29.95 -13.24 2.12
C TYR A 480 -31.37 -13.59 1.65
N GLY A 481 -31.52 -13.94 0.38
CA GLY A 481 -32.76 -14.55 -0.15
C GLY A 481 -33.66 -13.63 -0.97
N VAL A 482 -33.14 -12.48 -1.40
CA VAL A 482 -33.81 -11.57 -2.36
C VAL A 482 -32.79 -11.12 -3.40
N ASP A 483 -33.25 -10.92 -4.63
CA ASP A 483 -32.42 -10.44 -5.74
C ASP A 483 -32.34 -8.91 -5.77
N GLU A 484 -33.32 -8.21 -5.19
CA GLU A 484 -33.33 -6.75 -5.14
C GLU A 484 -33.88 -6.24 -3.81
N PHE A 485 -33.12 -5.34 -3.16
CA PHE A 485 -33.59 -4.60 -2.00
C PHE A 485 -32.99 -3.20 -1.96
N THR A 486 -33.60 -2.31 -1.19
CA THR A 486 -33.05 -0.96 -0.97
C THR A 486 -33.13 -0.58 0.50
N THR A 487 -31.98 -0.32 1.11
CA THR A 487 -31.89 0.18 2.49
C THR A 487 -31.64 1.68 2.46
N THR A 488 -32.46 2.44 3.17
CA THR A 488 -32.30 3.89 3.33
C THR A 488 -31.87 4.20 4.75
N LEU A 489 -30.77 4.94 4.90
CA LEU A 489 -30.29 5.54 6.15
C LEU A 489 -30.81 6.97 6.24
N ALA A 490 -31.34 7.38 7.39
CA ALA A 490 -31.96 8.70 7.61
C ALA A 490 -31.49 9.33 8.93
N GLY A 491 -31.75 10.63 9.10
CA GLY A 491 -31.27 11.40 10.26
C GLY A 491 -29.85 11.95 10.09
N LEU A 492 -29.38 12.04 8.85
CA LEU A 492 -28.11 12.69 8.52
C LEU A 492 -28.29 14.20 8.48
N THR A 493 -27.23 14.95 8.80
CA THR A 493 -27.24 16.40 8.78
C THR A 493 -27.04 16.89 7.34
N PRO A 494 -28.00 17.63 6.74
CA PRO A 494 -27.84 18.20 5.40
C PRO A 494 -26.58 19.06 5.29
N GLY A 495 -25.89 18.97 4.15
CA GLY A 495 -24.66 19.69 3.87
C GLY A 495 -23.41 19.13 4.56
N LYS A 496 -23.53 18.11 5.41
CA LYS A 496 -22.39 17.45 6.04
C LYS A 496 -21.88 16.29 5.17
N ALA A 497 -20.55 16.16 5.09
CA ALA A 497 -19.89 15.04 4.43
C ALA A 497 -19.94 13.78 5.32
N TYR A 498 -20.17 12.64 4.68
CA TYR A 498 -20.25 11.32 5.30
C TYR A 498 -19.53 10.27 4.46
N GLU A 499 -19.15 9.18 5.12
CA GLU A 499 -18.70 7.96 4.47
C GLU A 499 -19.57 6.80 4.99
N CYS A 500 -20.34 6.18 4.10
CA CYS A 500 -21.04 4.94 4.39
C CYS A 500 -20.12 3.76 4.03
N ARG A 501 -20.08 2.72 4.88
CA ARG A 501 -19.33 1.50 4.61
C ARG A 501 -20.21 0.27 4.74
N LEU A 502 -20.12 -0.63 3.76
CA LEU A 502 -20.68 -1.98 3.79
C LEU A 502 -19.53 -2.97 3.89
N TYR A 503 -19.58 -3.89 4.83
CA TYR A 503 -18.49 -4.84 5.11
C TYR A 503 -18.83 -6.23 4.55
N PHE A 504 -17.87 -6.86 3.87
CA PHE A 504 -18.05 -8.13 3.17
C PHE A 504 -16.94 -9.12 3.48
N ARG A 505 -17.30 -10.40 3.31
CA ARG A 505 -16.44 -11.57 3.40
C ARG A 505 -16.80 -12.54 2.29
N ASN A 506 -15.79 -13.10 1.64
CA ASN A 506 -15.95 -14.25 0.76
C ASN A 506 -16.15 -15.53 1.61
N PHE A 507 -17.31 -16.17 1.48
CA PHE A 507 -17.62 -17.44 2.15
C PHE A 507 -17.24 -18.67 1.32
N ASP A 508 -17.41 -18.57 0.01
CA ASP A 508 -17.01 -19.59 -0.95
C ASP A 508 -16.92 -18.99 -2.35
N ASN A 509 -16.25 -19.67 -3.28
CA ASN A 509 -16.05 -19.20 -4.65
C ASN A 509 -17.28 -19.41 -5.54
N ASN A 510 -18.42 -18.82 -5.14
CA ASN A 510 -19.66 -18.80 -5.91
C ASN A 510 -19.92 -17.38 -6.45
N PRO A 511 -19.35 -17.01 -7.61
CA PRO A 511 -19.31 -15.62 -8.04
C PRO A 511 -20.70 -15.04 -8.25
N ARG A 512 -20.97 -13.90 -7.59
CA ARG A 512 -22.21 -13.15 -7.75
C ARG A 512 -21.98 -11.90 -8.57
N ARG A 513 -23.01 -11.52 -9.31
CA ARG A 513 -23.04 -10.25 -10.02
C ARG A 513 -23.96 -9.32 -9.26
N THR A 514 -23.38 -8.51 -8.37
CA THR A 514 -24.14 -7.59 -7.53
C THR A 514 -23.77 -6.16 -7.86
N THR A 515 -24.77 -5.32 -8.08
CA THR A 515 -24.63 -3.89 -8.34
C THR A 515 -25.14 -3.12 -7.15
N PHE A 516 -24.31 -2.21 -6.64
CA PHE A 516 -24.65 -1.33 -5.55
C PHE A 516 -24.80 0.10 -6.08
N THR A 517 -25.98 0.67 -5.95
CA THR A 517 -26.27 2.06 -6.33
C THR A 517 -26.51 2.88 -5.06
N PHE A 518 -25.75 3.97 -4.90
CA PHE A 518 -25.87 4.88 -3.76
C PHE A 518 -26.53 6.19 -4.19
N THR A 519 -27.56 6.62 -3.48
CA THR A 519 -28.31 7.85 -3.77
C THR A 519 -28.50 8.68 -2.50
N ALA A 520 -27.94 9.88 -2.47
CA ALA A 520 -28.17 10.87 -1.41
C ALA A 520 -29.38 11.73 -1.80
N GLY A 521 -30.54 11.45 -1.19
CA GLY A 521 -31.83 12.04 -1.54
C GLY A 521 -32.16 11.96 -3.03
N ALA A 522 -32.09 13.08 -3.75
CA ALA A 522 -32.37 13.13 -5.19
C ALA A 522 -31.13 12.86 -6.08
N HIS A 523 -29.93 12.80 -5.51
CA HIS A 523 -28.68 12.71 -6.24
C HIS A 523 -28.06 11.31 -6.15
N GLN A 524 -27.88 10.65 -7.30
CA GLN A 524 -27.11 9.42 -7.36
C GLN A 524 -25.62 9.75 -7.20
N VAL A 525 -25.03 9.25 -6.12
CA VAL A 525 -23.60 9.44 -5.79
C VAL A 525 -22.73 8.57 -6.67
N GLY A 526 -23.13 7.32 -6.89
CA GLY A 526 -22.37 6.40 -7.71
C GLY A 526 -22.96 4.99 -7.75
N GLU A 527 -22.46 4.20 -8.67
CA GLU A 527 -22.82 2.80 -8.85
C GLU A 527 -21.55 1.97 -9.01
N LEU A 528 -21.53 0.79 -8.40
CA LEU A 528 -20.39 -0.12 -8.48
C LEU A 528 -20.86 -1.57 -8.60
N PHE A 529 -20.33 -2.26 -9.61
CA PHE A 529 -20.37 -3.71 -9.67
C PHE A 529 -19.37 -4.29 -8.65
N TYR A 530 -19.84 -5.16 -7.77
CA TYR A 530 -18.99 -5.82 -6.79
C TYR A 530 -19.42 -7.26 -6.57
N ASN A 531 -18.45 -8.17 -6.62
CA ASN A 531 -18.65 -9.57 -6.25
C ASN A 531 -18.06 -9.81 -4.84
N PRO A 532 -18.89 -9.96 -3.79
CA PRO A 532 -18.40 -10.23 -2.44
C PRO A 532 -17.74 -11.61 -2.30
N ASP A 533 -18.02 -12.52 -3.24
CA ASP A 533 -17.45 -13.88 -3.31
C ASP A 533 -16.22 -13.94 -4.25
N SER A 534 -15.55 -12.80 -4.47
CA SER A 534 -14.29 -12.73 -5.22
C SER A 534 -13.08 -12.99 -4.34
N GLY A 535 -11.97 -13.45 -4.95
CA GLY A 535 -10.71 -13.74 -4.24
C GLY A 535 -10.66 -15.15 -3.64
N VAL A 536 -9.77 -15.34 -2.65
CA VAL A 536 -9.69 -16.60 -1.90
C VAL A 536 -10.73 -16.65 -0.80
N LYS A 537 -11.23 -17.84 -0.47
CA LYS A 537 -12.16 -18.03 0.65
C LYS A 537 -11.62 -17.37 1.92
N GLY A 538 -12.45 -16.53 2.56
CA GLY A 538 -12.08 -15.75 3.74
C GLY A 538 -11.50 -14.37 3.44
N SER A 539 -11.31 -13.99 2.16
CA SER A 539 -10.97 -12.61 1.78
C SER A 539 -12.03 -11.64 2.29
N ARG A 540 -11.61 -10.44 2.70
CA ARG A 540 -12.48 -9.42 3.29
C ARG A 540 -12.32 -8.09 2.57
N SER A 541 -13.39 -7.32 2.50
CA SER A 541 -13.40 -5.99 1.91
C SER A 541 -14.49 -5.14 2.53
N TRP A 542 -14.39 -3.83 2.38
CA TRP A 542 -15.53 -2.95 2.57
C TRP A 542 -15.73 -2.08 1.34
N MET A 543 -16.99 -1.86 1.00
CA MET A 543 -17.41 -0.87 0.01
C MET A 543 -17.66 0.45 0.73
N GLY A 544 -17.00 1.50 0.28
CA GLY A 544 -17.18 2.87 0.77
C GLY A 544 -18.01 3.70 -0.20
N CYS A 545 -18.85 4.58 0.33
CA CYS A 545 -19.52 5.64 -0.40
C CYS A 545 -19.29 6.95 0.36
N ARG A 546 -18.50 7.86 -0.24
CA ARG A 546 -18.30 9.22 0.26
C ARG A 546 -19.29 10.15 -0.43
N TYR A 547 -19.98 10.98 0.35
CA TYR A 547 -21.02 11.87 -0.15
C TYR A 547 -21.28 13.03 0.81
N THR A 548 -21.93 14.08 0.31
CA THR A 548 -22.53 15.11 1.16
C THR A 548 -24.02 14.84 1.23
N ALA A 549 -24.59 14.75 2.44
CA ALA A 549 -26.02 14.55 2.61
C ALA A 549 -26.78 15.76 2.03
N ASP A 550 -27.79 15.52 1.21
CA ASP A 550 -28.61 16.59 0.65
C ASP A 550 -29.70 17.04 1.64
N ALA A 551 -30.67 17.82 1.18
CA ALA A 551 -31.75 18.33 2.00
C ALA A 551 -32.66 17.23 2.60
N SER A 552 -32.68 16.01 2.06
CA SER A 552 -33.43 14.90 2.64
C SER A 552 -32.78 14.34 3.90
N GLY A 553 -31.48 14.59 4.10
CA GLY A 553 -30.73 14.00 5.22
C GLY A 553 -30.71 12.47 5.17
N SER A 554 -30.69 11.88 3.97
CA SER A 554 -30.71 10.42 3.79
C SER A 554 -29.70 9.89 2.75
N LEU A 555 -29.41 8.60 2.85
CA LEU A 555 -28.67 7.82 1.86
C LEU A 555 -29.42 6.52 1.57
N ALA A 556 -29.82 6.30 0.33
CA ALA A 556 -30.38 5.04 -0.15
C ALA A 556 -29.29 4.18 -0.81
N ILE A 557 -29.32 2.88 -0.51
CA ILE A 557 -28.40 1.87 -1.01
C ILE A 557 -29.26 0.79 -1.67
N ARG A 558 -29.29 0.79 -3.00
CA ARG A 558 -29.99 -0.22 -3.80
C ARG A 558 -29.02 -1.32 -4.20
N VAL A 559 -29.41 -2.56 -3.98
CA VAL A 559 -28.63 -3.76 -4.28
C VAL A 559 -29.42 -4.63 -5.24
N VAL A 560 -28.80 -5.01 -6.37
CA VAL A 560 -29.38 -5.84 -7.44
C VAL A 560 -28.40 -6.91 -7.90
#